data_AF-E2ZHR1-F1
#
_entry.id   AF-E2ZHR1-F1
#
_cell.length_a   1.000
_cell.length_b   1.000
_cell.length_c   1.000
_cell.angle_alpha   90.00
_cell.angle_beta   90.00
_cell.angle_gamma   90.00
#
_symmetry.space_group_name_H-M   'P 1'
#
loop_
_entity.id
_entity.type
_entity.pdbx_description
1 polymer ?
#
loop_
_entity_poly.entity_id
_entity_poly.type
_entity_poly.pdbx_seq_one_letter_code
_entity_poly.pdbx_strand_id
1 'polypeptide(L)'
;MKYDARACHFNMDTGCVELLLRDGRMISIDCTGVEDELDVTMAQRSELDYLIYNDPLGYADLILNGEPEEYLKNVAGSHGLED
;
A
#
# COMPACT_ATOMS: atom_id res chain seq x y z
N MET A 1 12.38 -10.26 -3.18
CA MET A 1 12.21 -11.43 -2.28
C MET A 1 10.79 -11.33 -1.75
N LYS A 2 9.92 -12.32 -1.95
CA LYS A 2 8.59 -12.30 -1.31
C LYS A 2 8.80 -12.39 0.20
N TYR A 3 8.27 -11.44 0.95
CA TYR A 3 8.34 -11.47 2.41
C TYR A 3 7.75 -12.80 2.90
N ASP A 4 8.46 -13.49 3.79
CA ASP A 4 7.91 -14.61 4.57
C ASP A 4 6.95 -14.05 5.63
N ALA A 5 5.87 -13.42 5.15
CA ALA A 5 4.79 -12.90 5.96
C ALA A 5 4.04 -14.08 6.57
N ARG A 6 3.95 -14.09 7.90
CA ARG A 6 3.07 -14.97 8.65
C ARG A 6 1.64 -14.46 8.62
N ALA A 7 1.47 -13.15 8.70
CA ALA A 7 0.19 -12.46 8.63
C ALA A 7 0.39 -11.03 8.13
N CYS A 8 -0.61 -10.49 7.44
CA CYS A 8 -0.68 -9.09 7.05
C CYS A 8 -2.13 -8.62 7.22
N HIS A 9 -2.33 -7.48 7.85
CA HIS A 9 -3.65 -6.89 8.03
C HIS A 9 -3.57 -5.38 8.18
N PHE A 10 -4.65 -4.70 7.82
CA PHE A 10 -4.83 -3.29 8.10
C PHE A 10 -5.40 -3.12 9.52
N ASN A 11 -4.74 -2.29 10.31
CA ASN A 11 -5.17 -1.92 11.65
C ASN A 11 -5.89 -0.57 11.58
N MET A 12 -7.22 -0.62 11.64
CA MET A 12 -8.07 0.58 11.57
C MET A 12 -7.93 1.50 12.78
N ASP A 13 -7.42 1.01 13.92
CA ASP A 13 -7.21 1.82 15.12
C ASP A 13 -6.04 2.78 14.93
N THR A 14 -4.98 2.30 14.27
CA THR A 14 -3.75 3.06 14.03
C THR A 14 -3.69 3.68 12.64
N GLY A 15 -4.47 3.17 11.68
CA GLY A 15 -4.35 3.55 10.28
C GLY A 15 -3.13 2.94 9.59
N CYS A 16 -2.58 1.84 10.13
CA CYS A 16 -1.36 1.22 9.62
C CYS A 16 -1.62 -0.16 9.03
N VAL A 17 -0.88 -0.52 7.98
CA VAL A 17 -0.76 -1.92 7.55
C VAL A 17 0.31 -2.62 8.37
N GLU A 18 -0.08 -3.65 9.11
CA GLU A 18 0.78 -4.42 10.01
C GLU A 18 1.12 -5.78 9.40
N LEU A 19 2.40 -5.97 9.12
CA LEU A 19 2.99 -7.18 8.57
C LEU A 19 3.79 -7.92 9.64
N LEU A 20 3.36 -9.11 10.00
CA LEU A 20 4.08 -10.00 10.90
C LEU A 20 4.91 -11.00 10.09
N LEU A 21 6.23 -10.95 10.24
CA LEU A 21 7.14 -11.88 9.59
C LEU A 21 7.23 -13.21 10.36
N ARG A 22 7.62 -14.30 9.69
CA ARG A 22 7.82 -15.61 10.36
C ARG A 22 8.85 -15.58 11.48
N ASP A 23 9.82 -14.68 11.39
CA ASP A 23 10.87 -14.45 12.39
C ASP A 23 10.36 -13.69 13.63
N GLY A 24 9.08 -13.31 13.67
CA GLY A 24 8.46 -12.61 14.80
C GLY A 24 8.63 -11.09 14.78
N ARG A 25 9.43 -10.55 13.85
CA ARG A 25 9.51 -9.12 13.58
C ARG A 25 8.21 -8.60 12.98
N MET A 26 7.77 -7.43 13.43
CA MET A 26 6.60 -6.72 12.92
C MET A 26 7.05 -5.47 12.18
N ILE A 27 6.48 -5.26 11.00
CA ILE A 27 6.61 -4.03 10.22
C ILE A 27 5.25 -3.36 10.23
N SER A 28 5.19 -2.10 10.63
CA SER A 28 4.00 -1.26 10.54
C SER A 28 4.26 -0.16 9.51
N ILE A 29 3.37 -0.10 8.52
CA ILE A 29 3.42 0.90 7.46
C ILE A 29 2.31 1.90 7.74
N ASP A 30 2.69 3.14 7.99
CA ASP A 30 1.74 4.23 8.24
C ASP A 30 1.14 4.69 6.90
N CYS A 31 -0.14 4.35 6.67
CA CYS A 31 -0.77 4.61 5.37
C CYS A 31 -0.84 6.12 5.10
N THR A 32 -1.23 6.90 6.11
CA THR A 32 -1.36 8.36 6.00
C THR A 32 -0.02 9.04 5.69
N GLY A 33 1.07 8.63 6.33
CA GLY A 33 2.41 9.15 6.07
C GLY A 33 2.93 8.75 4.70
N VAL A 34 2.62 7.54 4.23
CA VAL A 34 2.94 7.12 2.85
C VAL A 34 2.17 7.97 1.83
N GLU A 35 0.88 8.21 2.07
CA GLU A 35 0.05 9.05 1.20
C GLU A 35 0.55 10.51 1.14
N ASP A 36 0.99 11.07 2.27
CA ASP A 36 1.57 12.41 2.38
C ASP A 36 2.94 12.49 1.69
N GLU A 37 3.83 11.52 1.91
CA GLU A 37 5.17 11.48 1.32
C GLU A 37 5.12 11.33 -0.22
N LEU A 38 4.13 10.60 -0.73
CA LEU A 38 3.93 10.39 -2.16
C LEU A 38 3.11 11.50 -2.84
N ASP A 39 2.65 12.51 -2.10
CA ASP A 39 1.77 13.60 -2.58
C ASP A 39 0.58 13.05 -3.40
N VAL A 40 -0.10 12.03 -2.86
CA VAL A 40 -1.12 11.31 -3.63
C VAL A 40 -2.34 12.18 -3.90
N THR A 41 -2.85 12.12 -5.13
CA THR A 41 -4.13 12.75 -5.47
C THR A 41 -5.32 11.98 -4.87
N MET A 42 -6.49 12.61 -4.79
CA MET A 42 -7.70 11.94 -4.27
C MET A 42 -8.04 10.62 -4.98
N ALA A 43 -7.80 10.53 -6.29
CA ALA A 43 -8.06 9.32 -7.07
C ALA A 43 -7.06 8.20 -6.70
N GLN A 44 -5.78 8.55 -6.65
CA GLN A 44 -4.71 7.63 -6.24
C GLN A 44 -4.87 7.15 -4.80
N ARG A 45 -5.32 8.04 -3.91
CA ARG A 45 -5.68 7.67 -2.54
C ARG A 45 -6.75 6.58 -2.49
N SER A 46 -7.80 6.71 -3.29
CA SER A 46 -8.87 5.70 -3.35
C SER A 46 -8.35 4.32 -3.79
N GLU A 47 -7.32 4.31 -4.64
CA GLU A 47 -6.71 3.08 -5.15
C GLU A 47 -5.80 2.43 -4.11
N LEU A 48 -5.04 3.23 -3.36
CA LEU A 48 -4.30 2.75 -2.20
C LEU A 48 -5.25 2.22 -1.12
N ASP A 49 -6.33 2.94 -0.81
CA ASP A 49 -7.35 2.51 0.14
C ASP A 49 -7.97 1.18 -0.28
N TYR A 50 -8.34 1.04 -1.56
CA TYR A 50 -8.81 -0.23 -2.11
C TYR A 50 -7.78 -1.35 -1.93
N LEU A 51 -6.50 -1.08 -2.21
CA LEU A 51 -5.43 -2.07 -2.04
C LEU A 51 -5.25 -2.45 -0.57
N ILE A 52 -5.30 -1.50 0.36
CA ILE A 52 -5.18 -1.73 1.80
C ILE A 52 -6.30 -2.66 2.31
N TYR A 53 -7.54 -2.43 1.89
CA TYR A 53 -8.67 -3.25 2.33
C TYR A 53 -8.77 -4.60 1.63
N ASN A 54 -8.48 -4.66 0.32
CA ASN A 54 -8.66 -5.87 -0.48
C ASN A 54 -7.44 -6.79 -0.44
N ASP A 55 -6.24 -6.22 -0.45
CA ASP A 55 -4.97 -6.96 -0.42
C ASP A 55 -3.88 -6.19 0.35
N PRO A 56 -3.96 -6.15 1.70
CA PRO A 56 -2.99 -5.41 2.52
C PRO A 56 -1.55 -5.91 2.32
N LEU A 57 -1.39 -7.18 1.91
CA LEU A 57 -0.07 -7.73 1.58
C LEU A 57 0.50 -7.10 0.29
N GLY A 58 -0.32 -6.91 -0.74
CA GLY A 58 0.05 -6.23 -1.97
C GLY A 58 0.37 -4.76 -1.74
N TYR A 59 -0.37 -4.08 -0.87
CA TYR A 59 0.01 -2.74 -0.41
C TYR A 59 1.39 -2.74 0.26
N ALA A 60 1.62 -3.64 1.22
CA ALA A 60 2.90 -3.72 1.90
C ALA A 60 4.06 -4.03 0.94
N ASP A 61 3.85 -4.91 -0.04
CA ASP A 61 4.86 -5.21 -1.06
C ASP A 61 5.14 -4.03 -1.97
N LEU A 62 4.10 -3.28 -2.37
CA LEU A 62 4.24 -2.06 -3.17
C LEU A 62 5.12 -1.02 -2.46
N ILE A 63 4.88 -0.80 -1.16
CA ILE A 63 5.62 0.22 -0.39
C ILE A 63 7.05 -0.23 -0.06
N LEU A 64 7.24 -1.51 0.29
CA LEU A 64 8.53 -1.99 0.81
C LEU A 64 9.49 -2.53 -0.27
N ASN A 65 8.98 -3.06 -1.39
CA ASN A 65 9.77 -3.65 -2.49
C ASN A 65 9.52 -2.98 -3.84
N GLY A 66 8.34 -2.39 -4.02
CA GLY A 66 7.89 -1.85 -5.30
C GLY A 66 8.28 -0.39 -5.49
N GLU A 67 7.63 0.23 -6.47
CA GLU A 67 7.75 1.66 -6.76
C GLU A 67 6.34 2.28 -6.72
N PRO A 68 5.89 2.81 -5.57
CA PRO A 68 4.53 3.32 -5.42
C PRO A 68 4.24 4.49 -6.37
N GLU A 69 5.24 5.34 -6.66
CA GLU A 69 5.09 6.43 -7.61
C GLU A 69 4.76 5.95 -9.04
N GLU A 70 5.45 4.92 -9.53
CA GLU A 70 5.21 4.35 -10.86
C GLU A 70 3.84 3.66 -10.93
N TYR A 71 3.50 2.90 -9.89
CA TYR A 71 2.19 2.26 -9.77
C TYR A 71 1.06 3.31 -9.83
N LEU A 72 1.16 4.36 -9.02
CA LEU A 72 0.15 5.41 -8.95
C LEU A 72 0.07 6.27 -10.22
N LYS A 73 1.18 6.46 -10.95
CA LYS A 73 1.17 7.09 -12.28
C LYS A 73 0.39 6.25 -13.30
N ASN A 74 0.59 4.93 -13.30
CA ASN A 74 -0.12 4.03 -14.21
C ASN A 74 -1.62 3.94 -13.90
N VAL A 75 -1.97 3.91 -12.61
CA VAL A 75 -3.36 3.90 -12.14
C VAL A 75 -4.07 5.20 -12.50
N ALA A 76 -3.43 6.36 -12.29
CA ALA A 76 -3.99 7.64 -12.71
C ALA A 76 -4.09 7.79 -14.24
N GLY A 77 -3.15 7.20 -14.99
CA GLY A 77 -3.15 7.22 -16.46
C GLY A 77 -4.19 6.30 -17.11
N SER A 78 -4.56 5.20 -16.46
CA SER A 78 -5.53 4.21 -17.00
C SER A 78 -6.97 4.69 -16.95
N HIS A 79 -7.29 5.66 -16.07
CA HIS A 79 -8.61 6.29 -16.00
C HIS A 79 -8.77 7.50 -16.95
N GLY A 80 -7.74 7.79 -17.78
CA GLY A 80 -7.65 9.03 -18.56
C GLY A 80 -7.51 8.87 -20.08
N LEU A 81 -7.59 7.66 -20.63
CA LEU A 81 -7.55 7.43 -22.08
C LEU A 81 -8.64 6.44 -22.49
N GLU A 82 -9.89 6.88 -22.38
CA GLU A 82 -10.91 6.48 -23.34
C GLU A 82 -10.99 7.59 -24.40
N ASP A 83 -10.33 7.39 -25.55
CA ASP A 83 -10.69 8.02 -26.83
C ASP A 83 -11.09 6.90 -27.80
#